data_AF-A0A537PGW2-F1
#
_entry.id   AF-A0A537PGW2-F1
#
_cell.length_a   1.000
_cell.length_b   1.000
_cell.length_c   1.000
_cell.angle_alpha   90.00
_cell.angle_beta   90.00
_cell.angle_gamma   90.00
#
_symmetry.space_group_name_H-M   'P 1'
#
loop_
_entity.id
_entity.type
_entity.pdbx_description
1 polymer ?
#
loop_
_entity_poly.entity_id
_entity_poly.type
_entity_poly.pdbx_seq_one_letter_code
_entity_poly.pdbx_strand_id
1 'polypeptide(L)'
;MPCVRRATLGIIYLLPASRETIAIIFWLLIAGRRKDPYHAWPELQAGPDINTPQNFTQPYRWRSSRRPTLCRGRTRMIPKPARLANISHFYICRLLIVLALFGLMVVPSRAAAPFDVDNYSYAADSYRDTIAKLGKTLKKTLPELQQELEAANAQGNNRNAAQVVEQMLALTRDDQASWQKLADLLLIAEPFNSQDGYDLPYKALGASVRAYQLTNASEQKAAALNDIAQSLVKREDWRPALNAYRASLELTENAEIRQAYEELRKIRGFRITDYSVESDAPQPRLCFQFSDPLANSVSDFAPYFTQSPGSVSAVTVDGTKVCIEGLKHGERYKVTVRQGLPSAVDENLLQDADYEIYVRDRTPSVQFVGKSYVLPRSGQSGIPLVSVNTVKAKLQLYRIGDRSLLSAVIDSSFLNQIDDSQAADIARSKGVKVWEGTMDLVSKPNEDVTTAFPVDEALGNIEPGLYVMTARPADLVAEEDSQLATQWFVVSDLGLSTLKGKDGMHVFLRSIASASPLANVTVRLLARNNEILGSVKTDADGAAFFSAGLTKGEDGLEPA
;
A
#
# COMPACT_ATOMS: atom_id res chain seq x y z
N MET A 1 -12.93 -29.86 13.73
CA MET A 1 -11.78 -28.94 13.67
C MET A 1 -12.13 -27.70 14.49
N PRO A 2 -11.52 -27.45 15.67
CA PRO A 2 -11.80 -26.24 16.41
C PRO A 2 -11.00 -25.07 15.83
N CYS A 3 -11.67 -23.94 15.72
CA CYS A 3 -11.17 -22.68 15.20
C CYS A 3 -10.25 -22.04 16.27
N VAL A 4 -8.96 -21.93 15.99
CA VAL A 4 -7.98 -21.23 16.82
C VAL A 4 -8.21 -19.73 16.63
N ARG A 5 -8.70 -19.01 17.65
CA ARG A 5 -8.67 -17.55 17.67
C ARG A 5 -7.46 -17.08 18.48
N ARG A 6 -6.68 -16.21 17.83
CA ARG A 6 -5.42 -15.58 18.27
C ARG A 6 -5.57 -14.90 19.63
N ALA A 7 -4.63 -15.17 20.53
CA ALA A 7 -4.32 -14.31 21.67
C ALA A 7 -3.50 -13.12 21.17
N THR A 8 -3.92 -11.90 21.52
CA THR A 8 -3.18 -10.66 21.22
C THR A 8 -2.53 -10.19 22.52
N LEU A 9 -1.19 -10.23 22.58
CA LEU A 9 -0.41 -9.66 23.68
C LEU A 9 -0.38 -8.13 23.52
N GLY A 10 -0.93 -7.39 24.49
CA GLY A 10 -0.71 -5.95 24.65
C GLY A 10 0.16 -5.72 25.88
N ILE A 11 1.20 -4.90 25.76
CA ILE A 11 2.16 -4.57 26.82
C ILE A 11 1.97 -3.09 27.18
N ILE A 12 1.70 -2.77 28.45
CA ILE A 12 1.44 -1.40 28.96
C ILE A 12 2.10 -1.26 30.36
N TYR A 13 2.78 -0.14 30.63
CA TYR A 13 3.63 0.09 31.82
C TYR A 13 3.34 1.37 32.59
N LEU A 14 3.64 1.35 33.90
CA LEU A 14 3.27 2.37 34.89
C LEU A 14 4.35 2.69 35.91
N LEU A 15 4.16 3.85 36.55
CA LEU A 15 5.19 4.69 37.18
C LEU A 15 4.90 4.91 38.67
N PRO A 16 5.91 4.88 39.55
CA PRO A 16 5.77 5.26 40.94
C PRO A 16 6.33 6.65 41.25
N ALA A 17 5.56 7.43 42.03
CA ALA A 17 6.11 8.47 42.90
C ALA A 17 5.66 8.23 44.34
N SER A 18 6.38 8.87 45.26
CA SER A 18 6.32 8.66 46.71
C SER A 18 4.91 8.42 47.26
N ARG A 19 4.74 7.28 47.94
CA ARG A 19 3.58 6.80 48.71
C ARG A 19 2.22 6.66 48.01
N GLU A 20 2.06 7.00 46.73
CA GLU A 20 0.84 6.70 45.98
C GLU A 20 1.15 6.39 44.50
N THR A 21 0.70 5.22 43.99
CA THR A 21 0.96 4.75 42.61
C THR A 21 -0.32 4.75 41.77
N ILE A 22 -0.25 5.26 40.53
CA ILE A 22 -1.35 5.37 39.56
C ILE A 22 -1.11 4.48 38.32
N ALA A 23 -2.16 3.86 37.77
CA ALA A 23 -2.16 2.95 36.61
C ALA A 23 -3.04 3.44 35.42
N ILE A 24 -2.61 3.29 34.15
CA ILE A 24 -3.19 3.86 32.88
C ILE A 24 -3.00 2.89 31.69
N ILE A 25 -4.01 2.64 30.83
CA ILE A 25 -4.08 1.58 29.79
C ILE A 25 -4.81 1.99 28.46
N PHE A 26 -4.08 2.30 27.37
CA PHE A 26 -4.71 2.59 26.05
C PHE A 26 -4.84 1.41 25.06
N TRP A 27 -5.94 1.41 24.28
CA TRP A 27 -6.23 0.47 23.17
C TRP A 27 -6.38 1.16 21.80
N LEU A 28 -5.86 0.52 20.74
CA LEU A 28 -6.03 0.91 19.32
C LEU A 28 -7.13 0.08 18.65
N LEU A 29 -8.12 0.73 18.04
CA LEU A 29 -9.17 0.11 17.21
C LEU A 29 -8.81 0.23 15.72
N ILE A 30 -8.60 -0.89 15.05
CA ILE A 30 -8.56 -0.95 13.58
C ILE A 30 -10.00 -1.02 13.07
N ALA A 31 -10.52 0.11 12.57
CA ALA A 31 -11.81 0.17 11.91
C ALA A 31 -11.68 -0.26 10.44
N GLY A 32 -12.14 -1.47 10.12
CA GLY A 32 -12.40 -1.89 8.73
C GLY A 32 -13.74 -1.31 8.26
N ARG A 33 -13.71 -0.30 7.38
CA ARG A 33 -14.90 0.20 6.67
C ARG A 33 -15.41 -0.86 5.69
N ARG A 34 -16.69 -1.24 5.80
CA ARG A 34 -17.54 -1.57 4.64
C ARG A 34 -18.89 -0.85 4.76
N LYS A 35 -19.10 0.06 3.81
CA LYS A 35 -20.40 0.50 3.26
C LYS A 35 -21.12 -0.74 2.68
N ASP A 36 -22.44 -0.96 2.72
CA ASP A 36 -23.57 -0.13 2.32
C ASP A 36 -24.92 -0.75 2.80
N PRO A 37 -26.10 -0.10 2.58
CA PRO A 37 -27.28 -0.14 3.46
C PRO A 37 -28.51 -0.90 2.91
N TYR A 38 -29.54 -1.11 3.75
CA TYR A 38 -30.99 -0.86 3.54
C TYR A 38 -31.94 -1.79 4.34
N HIS A 39 -33.00 -1.15 4.88
CA HIS A 39 -34.36 -1.61 5.25
C HIS A 39 -34.55 -2.89 6.10
N ALA A 40 -35.09 -2.86 7.33
CA ALA A 40 -36.40 -2.42 7.85
C ALA A 40 -37.43 -3.58 8.00
N TRP A 41 -37.93 -3.68 9.23
CA TRP A 41 -39.12 -4.35 9.80
C TRP A 41 -39.01 -5.74 10.48
N PRO A 42 -39.71 -5.92 11.64
CA PRO A 42 -39.57 -7.04 12.58
C PRO A 42 -40.82 -7.96 12.59
N GLU A 43 -40.80 -8.99 13.46
CA GLU A 43 -41.91 -9.86 13.96
C GLU A 43 -41.58 -11.36 13.79
N LEU A 44 -41.94 -12.32 14.66
CA LEU A 44 -42.43 -12.44 16.04
C LEU A 44 -42.50 -13.97 16.30
N GLN A 45 -42.57 -14.40 17.58
CA GLN A 45 -42.99 -15.74 18.07
C GLN A 45 -42.02 -16.91 17.89
N ALA A 46 -41.99 -17.96 18.71
CA ALA A 46 -42.35 -18.27 20.11
C ALA A 46 -41.86 -19.74 20.30
N GLY A 47 -41.46 -20.15 21.51
CA GLY A 47 -40.97 -21.53 21.80
C GLY A 47 -42.09 -22.59 21.85
N PRO A 48 -42.03 -23.63 22.73
CA PRO A 48 -40.92 -24.21 23.49
C PRO A 48 -40.93 -25.78 23.48
N ASP A 49 -40.36 -26.41 24.53
CA ASP A 49 -40.49 -27.81 25.02
C ASP A 49 -39.26 -28.74 24.81
N ILE A 50 -38.37 -28.95 25.81
CA ILE A 50 -38.44 -29.71 27.10
C ILE A 50 -38.39 -31.25 26.90
N ASN A 51 -37.24 -31.89 27.20
CA ASN A 51 -37.08 -32.92 28.26
C ASN A 51 -35.70 -33.65 28.25
N THR A 52 -35.04 -33.57 29.40
CA THR A 52 -33.99 -34.43 30.00
C THR A 52 -34.49 -35.86 30.33
N PRO A 53 -33.71 -36.87 30.85
CA PRO A 53 -32.49 -36.76 31.66
C PRO A 53 -31.34 -37.79 31.48
N GLN A 54 -30.25 -37.44 32.17
CA GLN A 54 -29.01 -38.10 32.63
C GLN A 54 -29.05 -39.60 33.03
N ASN A 55 -27.93 -40.34 32.91
CA ASN A 55 -26.95 -40.59 34.00
C ASN A 55 -25.86 -41.67 33.69
N PHE A 56 -24.63 -41.37 34.15
CA PHE A 56 -23.49 -42.20 34.65
C PHE A 56 -23.21 -43.62 34.09
N THR A 57 -21.97 -44.07 33.82
CA THR A 57 -20.79 -44.18 34.72
C THR A 57 -19.48 -44.48 33.90
N GLN A 58 -18.33 -44.00 34.40
CA GLN A 58 -16.96 -44.49 34.08
C GLN A 58 -16.63 -45.78 34.91
N PRO A 59 -15.40 -46.36 35.04
CA PRO A 59 -14.03 -45.98 34.60
C PRO A 59 -13.05 -47.14 34.23
N TYR A 60 -11.74 -46.81 34.16
CA TYR A 60 -10.49 -47.61 34.16
C TYR A 60 -9.78 -47.73 32.79
N ARG A 61 -8.63 -47.12 32.44
CA ARG A 61 -7.29 -46.80 33.04
C ARG A 61 -6.21 -47.86 32.72
N TRP A 62 -5.06 -47.37 32.25
CA TRP A 62 -3.68 -47.94 32.17
C TRP A 62 -3.19 -48.76 30.95
N ARG A 63 -2.53 -48.03 30.05
CA ARG A 63 -1.09 -48.06 29.66
C ARG A 63 -0.26 -49.37 29.72
N SER A 64 0.56 -49.48 28.66
CA SER A 64 1.90 -50.12 28.58
C SER A 64 1.87 -51.64 28.32
N SER A 65 2.78 -52.29 27.60
CA SER A 65 4.10 -51.95 27.06
C SER A 65 4.60 -53.07 26.12
N ARG A 66 5.62 -52.75 25.33
CA ARG A 66 6.77 -53.60 24.89
C ARG A 66 6.57 -54.78 23.91
N ARG A 67 7.36 -54.69 22.83
CA ARG A 67 7.91 -55.80 22.00
C ARG A 67 8.71 -56.79 22.89
N PRO A 68 9.05 -58.03 22.43
CA PRO A 68 10.27 -58.18 21.60
C PRO A 68 10.31 -59.39 20.61
N THR A 69 11.15 -59.20 19.58
CA THR A 69 12.10 -60.15 18.93
C THR A 69 11.72 -61.57 18.46
N LEU A 70 11.80 -61.76 17.13
CA LEU A 70 12.70 -62.64 16.34
C LEU A 70 13.06 -64.07 16.84
N CYS A 71 12.79 -65.08 15.98
CA CYS A 71 13.83 -66.00 15.46
C CYS A 71 13.33 -67.01 14.39
N ARG A 72 14.20 -67.26 13.40
CA ARG A 72 14.46 -68.50 12.58
C ARG A 72 13.28 -69.22 11.92
N GLY A 73 13.29 -69.61 10.64
CA GLY A 73 14.35 -69.87 9.67
C GLY A 73 14.14 -71.27 9.06
N ARG A 74 14.05 -71.40 7.72
CA ARG A 74 14.38 -72.64 6.98
C ARG A 74 14.47 -72.40 5.46
N THR A 75 15.52 -72.97 4.89
CA THR A 75 16.03 -72.88 3.51
C THR A 75 15.79 -74.16 2.70
N ARG A 76 15.61 -74.04 1.36
CA ARG A 76 16.08 -74.95 0.27
C ARG A 76 15.65 -74.35 -1.09
N MET A 77 16.56 -73.84 -1.95
CA MET A 77 17.39 -74.46 -3.02
C MET A 77 16.79 -74.39 -4.45
N ILE A 78 17.31 -73.45 -5.28
CA ILE A 78 17.85 -73.49 -6.69
C ILE A 78 17.01 -74.19 -7.81
N PRO A 79 16.90 -73.75 -9.12
CA PRO A 79 17.77 -72.88 -9.95
C PRO A 79 17.07 -71.78 -10.80
N LYS A 80 17.87 -70.91 -11.46
CA LYS A 80 17.47 -69.93 -12.50
C LYS A 80 17.08 -70.63 -13.82
N PRO A 81 16.23 -69.99 -14.65
CA PRO A 81 16.77 -69.47 -15.92
C PRO A 81 16.18 -68.15 -16.45
N ALA A 82 16.94 -67.55 -17.38
CA ALA A 82 16.61 -66.67 -18.49
C ALA A 82 15.97 -65.27 -18.26
N ARG A 83 16.71 -64.24 -18.70
CA ARG A 83 16.26 -62.87 -18.99
C ARG A 83 15.45 -62.85 -20.28
N LEU A 84 14.29 -62.17 -20.26
CA LEU A 84 13.70 -61.54 -21.45
C LEU A 84 13.16 -60.15 -21.08
N ALA A 85 13.29 -59.24 -22.04
CA ALA A 85 13.27 -57.80 -21.92
C ALA A 85 11.88 -57.20 -21.65
N ASN A 86 11.83 -56.12 -20.85
CA ASN A 86 10.74 -55.16 -20.81
C ASN A 86 11.30 -53.78 -20.41
N ILE A 87 11.91 -53.08 -21.36
CA ILE A 87 12.47 -51.72 -21.16
C ILE A 87 11.67 -50.66 -21.96
N SER A 88 10.68 -51.04 -22.77
CA SER A 88 10.00 -50.10 -23.67
C SER A 88 8.85 -49.30 -23.04
N HIS A 89 8.23 -49.74 -21.95
CA HIS A 89 7.03 -49.05 -21.40
C HIS A 89 7.36 -47.88 -20.45
N PHE A 90 8.51 -47.88 -19.79
CA PHE A 90 8.86 -46.85 -18.80
C PHE A 90 9.36 -45.54 -19.42
N TYR A 91 9.97 -45.59 -20.61
CA TYR A 91 10.48 -44.39 -21.28
C TYR A 91 9.39 -43.63 -22.04
N ILE A 92 8.39 -44.32 -22.60
CA ILE A 92 7.27 -43.68 -23.31
C ILE A 92 6.38 -42.89 -22.34
N CYS A 93 6.12 -43.43 -21.14
CA CYS A 93 5.34 -42.72 -20.12
C CYS A 93 6.07 -41.48 -19.56
N ARG A 94 7.40 -41.53 -19.42
CA ARG A 94 8.17 -40.34 -18.99
C ARG A 94 8.28 -39.27 -20.07
N LEU A 95 8.36 -39.65 -21.34
CA LEU A 95 8.37 -38.68 -22.44
C LEU A 95 7.03 -37.96 -22.58
N LEU A 96 5.91 -38.68 -22.37
CA LEU A 96 4.56 -38.09 -22.37
C LEU A 96 4.30 -37.18 -21.16
N ILE A 97 4.85 -37.51 -19.99
CA ILE A 97 4.75 -36.65 -18.79
C ILE A 97 5.62 -35.39 -18.94
N VAL A 98 6.81 -35.49 -19.55
CA VAL A 98 7.67 -34.33 -19.82
C VAL A 98 7.07 -33.43 -20.92
N LEU A 99 6.44 -33.99 -21.95
CA LEU A 99 5.69 -33.23 -22.96
C LEU A 99 4.40 -32.60 -22.40
N ALA A 100 3.70 -33.28 -21.50
CA ALA A 100 2.52 -32.73 -20.81
C ALA A 100 2.90 -31.63 -19.79
N LEU A 101 4.07 -31.70 -19.18
CA LEU A 101 4.60 -30.65 -18.29
C LEU A 101 5.19 -29.45 -19.05
N PHE A 102 5.75 -29.65 -20.26
CA PHE A 102 6.16 -28.55 -21.13
C PHE A 102 4.96 -27.82 -21.79
N GLY A 103 3.82 -28.48 -21.95
CA GLY A 103 2.59 -27.85 -22.47
C GLY A 103 1.85 -26.94 -21.48
N LEU A 104 2.21 -26.96 -20.19
CA LEU A 104 1.51 -26.22 -19.11
C LEU A 104 2.28 -24.99 -18.57
N MET A 105 3.45 -24.65 -19.13
CA MET A 105 4.21 -23.44 -18.78
C MET A 105 4.30 -22.42 -19.92
N VAL A 106 3.42 -22.48 -20.91
CA VAL A 106 3.13 -21.29 -21.73
C VAL A 106 2.03 -20.54 -20.98
N VAL A 107 2.41 -19.76 -19.98
CA VAL A 107 1.53 -18.69 -19.50
C VAL A 107 1.33 -17.81 -20.74
N PRO A 108 0.12 -17.66 -21.28
CA PRO A 108 -0.07 -16.72 -22.37
C PRO A 108 0.37 -15.38 -21.80
N SER A 109 1.39 -14.78 -22.41
CA SER A 109 1.66 -13.36 -22.26
C SER A 109 0.30 -12.68 -22.38
N ARG A 110 -0.19 -12.08 -21.30
CA ARG A 110 -1.42 -11.31 -21.36
C ARG A 110 -1.07 -10.13 -22.25
N ALA A 111 -1.34 -10.27 -23.54
CA ALA A 111 -1.41 -9.17 -24.46
C ALA A 111 -2.31 -8.11 -23.81
N ALA A 112 -1.92 -6.85 -23.97
CA ALA A 112 -2.70 -5.71 -23.55
C ALA A 112 -4.15 -5.91 -23.97
N ALA A 113 -5.07 -5.55 -23.07
CA ALA A 113 -6.49 -5.67 -23.36
C ALA A 113 -6.80 -4.93 -24.69
N PRO A 114 -7.57 -5.55 -25.60
CA PRO A 114 -7.96 -4.89 -26.84
C PRO A 114 -8.70 -3.59 -26.52
N PHE A 115 -8.62 -2.61 -27.42
CA PHE A 115 -9.37 -1.37 -27.24
C PHE A 115 -10.86 -1.66 -27.30
N ASP A 116 -11.53 -1.48 -26.16
CA ASP A 116 -12.95 -1.75 -26.02
C ASP A 116 -13.75 -0.46 -26.26
N VAL A 117 -14.31 -0.37 -27.46
CA VAL A 117 -15.14 0.75 -27.93
C VAL A 117 -16.40 0.92 -27.08
N ASP A 118 -16.91 -0.16 -26.46
CA ASP A 118 -18.17 -0.11 -25.73
C ASP A 118 -18.09 0.75 -24.47
N ASN A 119 -16.88 0.94 -23.93
CA ASN A 119 -16.62 1.90 -22.84
C ASN A 119 -16.99 3.34 -23.21
N TYR A 120 -17.14 3.66 -24.49
CA TYR A 120 -17.50 4.98 -25.00
C TYR A 120 -18.93 5.07 -25.56
N SER A 121 -19.72 3.99 -25.45
CA SER A 121 -21.11 3.96 -25.93
C SER A 121 -21.99 5.05 -25.30
N TYR A 122 -21.68 5.48 -24.07
CA TYR A 122 -22.38 6.58 -23.40
C TYR A 122 -22.34 7.89 -24.20
N ALA A 123 -21.25 8.18 -24.92
CA ALA A 123 -21.14 9.36 -25.76
C ALA A 123 -22.01 9.25 -27.02
N ALA A 124 -22.06 8.07 -27.63
CA ALA A 124 -22.93 7.80 -28.78
C ALA A 124 -24.41 7.91 -28.38
N ASP A 125 -24.81 7.31 -27.25
CA ASP A 125 -26.20 7.34 -26.78
C ASP A 125 -26.65 8.76 -26.42
N SER A 126 -25.80 9.52 -25.71
CA SER A 126 -26.07 10.93 -25.41
C SER A 126 -26.27 11.76 -26.68
N TYR A 127 -25.45 11.53 -27.70
CA TYR A 127 -25.55 12.28 -28.94
C TYR A 127 -26.77 11.87 -29.78
N ARG A 128 -27.10 10.57 -29.81
CA ARG A 128 -28.33 10.05 -30.43
C ARG A 128 -29.58 10.67 -29.82
N ASP A 129 -29.63 10.79 -28.49
CA ASP A 129 -30.75 11.45 -27.80
C ASP A 129 -30.87 12.93 -28.17
N THR A 130 -29.74 13.62 -28.36
CA THR A 130 -29.70 15.01 -28.79
C THR A 130 -30.25 15.16 -30.22
N ILE A 131 -29.81 14.31 -31.16
CA ILE A 131 -30.31 14.30 -32.54
C ILE A 131 -31.79 13.88 -32.60
N ALA A 132 -32.23 12.95 -31.76
CA ALA A 132 -33.63 12.55 -31.69
C ALA A 132 -34.55 13.70 -31.23
N LYS A 133 -34.08 14.57 -30.34
CA LYS A 133 -34.81 15.79 -29.93
C LYS A 133 -34.88 16.80 -31.08
N LEU A 134 -33.80 17.00 -31.83
CA LEU A 134 -33.75 17.88 -33.00
C LEU A 134 -34.80 17.48 -34.05
N GLY A 135 -34.94 16.17 -34.30
CA GLY A 135 -35.93 15.64 -35.24
C GLY A 135 -37.39 15.95 -34.89
N LYS A 136 -37.71 16.25 -33.62
CA LYS A 136 -39.09 16.61 -33.22
C LYS A 136 -39.51 17.99 -33.74
N THR A 137 -38.54 18.87 -34.01
CA THR A 137 -38.77 20.26 -34.45
C THR A 137 -38.35 20.51 -35.89
N LEU A 138 -37.70 19.55 -36.54
CA LEU A 138 -37.18 19.67 -37.90
C LEU A 138 -38.32 19.67 -38.93
N LYS A 139 -38.37 20.69 -39.79
CA LYS A 139 -39.36 20.82 -40.88
C LYS A 139 -38.78 20.63 -42.27
N LYS A 140 -37.45 20.61 -42.39
CA LYS A 140 -36.71 20.51 -43.66
C LYS A 140 -36.68 19.07 -44.16
N THR A 141 -36.65 18.93 -45.47
CA THR A 141 -36.53 17.65 -46.19
C THR A 141 -35.06 17.31 -46.46
N LEU A 142 -34.77 16.02 -46.75
CA LEU A 142 -33.40 15.58 -47.06
C LEU A 142 -32.76 16.33 -48.25
N PRO A 143 -33.46 16.58 -49.38
CA PRO A 143 -32.88 17.35 -50.49
C PRO A 143 -32.52 18.80 -50.11
N GLU A 144 -33.35 19.47 -49.30
CA GLU A 144 -33.04 20.82 -48.81
C GLU A 144 -31.79 20.82 -47.92
N LEU A 145 -31.67 19.83 -47.03
CA LEU A 145 -30.50 19.67 -46.17
C LEU A 145 -29.23 19.33 -46.98
N GLN A 146 -29.36 18.54 -48.05
CA GLN A 146 -28.23 18.22 -48.91
C GLN A 146 -27.70 19.47 -49.63
N GLN A 147 -28.60 20.33 -50.13
CA GLN A 147 -28.22 21.61 -50.71
C GLN A 147 -27.55 22.55 -49.69
N GLU A 148 -28.04 22.59 -48.45
CA GLU A 148 -27.41 23.37 -47.37
C GLU A 148 -26.03 22.82 -46.98
N LEU A 149 -25.85 21.50 -46.99
CA LEU A 149 -24.56 20.87 -46.71
C LEU A 149 -23.53 21.20 -47.78
N GLU A 150 -23.93 21.16 -49.06
CA GLU A 150 -23.08 21.57 -50.18
C GLU A 150 -22.67 23.05 -50.06
N ALA A 151 -23.60 23.93 -49.72
CA ALA A 151 -23.32 25.34 -49.48
C ALA A 151 -22.37 25.57 -48.29
N ALA A 152 -22.57 24.84 -47.18
CA ALA A 152 -21.69 24.91 -46.01
C ALA A 152 -20.27 24.44 -46.32
N ASN A 153 -20.13 23.34 -47.08
CA ASN A 153 -18.83 22.83 -47.53
C ASN A 153 -18.13 23.81 -48.48
N ALA A 154 -18.87 24.44 -49.41
CA ALA A 154 -18.30 25.45 -50.32
C ALA A 154 -17.77 26.69 -49.58
N GLN A 155 -18.32 26.99 -48.40
CA GLN A 155 -17.85 28.09 -47.53
C GLN A 155 -16.72 27.68 -46.59
N GLY A 156 -16.32 26.40 -46.56
CA GLY A 156 -15.36 25.88 -45.58
C GLY A 156 -15.85 25.95 -44.13
N ASN A 157 -17.16 26.11 -43.90
CA ASN A 157 -17.72 26.24 -42.57
C ASN A 157 -18.07 24.86 -42.00
N ASN A 158 -17.06 24.17 -41.47
CA ASN A 158 -17.17 22.80 -40.95
C ASN A 158 -18.20 22.67 -39.82
N ARG A 159 -18.34 23.71 -38.98
CA ARG A 159 -19.33 23.71 -37.90
C ARG A 159 -20.75 23.76 -38.44
N ASN A 160 -21.01 24.65 -39.40
CA ASN A 160 -22.32 24.71 -40.04
C ASN A 160 -22.61 23.40 -40.78
N ALA A 161 -21.63 22.87 -41.52
CA ALA A 161 -21.76 21.58 -42.18
C ALA A 161 -22.12 20.45 -41.19
N ALA A 162 -21.45 20.38 -40.02
CA ALA A 162 -21.78 19.43 -38.96
C ALA A 162 -23.23 19.58 -38.48
N GLN A 163 -23.70 20.81 -38.26
CA GLN A 163 -25.09 21.08 -37.87
C GLN A 163 -26.11 20.64 -38.94
N VAL A 164 -25.78 20.76 -40.22
CA VAL A 164 -26.62 20.24 -41.31
C VAL A 164 -26.64 18.71 -41.28
N VAL A 165 -25.50 18.06 -41.07
CA VAL A 165 -25.43 16.59 -40.94
C VAL A 165 -26.18 16.10 -39.69
N GLU A 166 -26.14 16.81 -38.55
CA GLU A 166 -26.98 16.52 -37.37
C GLU A 166 -28.48 16.51 -37.74
N GLN A 167 -28.94 17.48 -38.56
CA GLN A 167 -30.32 17.53 -39.05
C GLN A 167 -30.64 16.38 -40.01
N MET A 168 -29.72 16.01 -40.91
CA MET A 168 -29.89 14.86 -41.79
C MET A 168 -30.03 13.55 -41.00
N LEU A 169 -29.18 13.37 -39.97
CA LEU A 169 -29.22 12.20 -39.08
C LEU A 169 -30.49 12.13 -38.23
N ALA A 170 -31.17 13.26 -38.00
CA ALA A 170 -32.48 13.25 -37.35
C ALA A 170 -33.55 12.51 -38.20
N LEU A 171 -33.38 12.51 -39.54
CA LEU A 171 -34.20 11.79 -40.51
C LEU A 171 -33.62 10.42 -40.89
N THR A 172 -32.29 10.24 -40.78
CA THR A 172 -31.53 9.05 -41.21
C THR A 172 -30.71 8.45 -40.07
N ARG A 173 -31.38 8.08 -38.98
CA ARG A 173 -30.75 7.79 -37.66
C ARG A 173 -29.68 6.71 -37.66
N ASP A 174 -29.76 5.75 -38.58
CA ASP A 174 -28.85 4.61 -38.66
C ASP A 174 -27.95 4.66 -39.92
N ASP A 175 -27.86 5.81 -40.59
CA ASP A 175 -26.95 5.98 -41.73
C ASP A 175 -25.49 6.14 -41.25
N GLN A 176 -24.72 5.07 -41.39
CA GLN A 176 -23.33 5.03 -40.96
C GLN A 176 -22.46 6.10 -41.64
N ALA A 177 -22.68 6.36 -42.93
CA ALA A 177 -21.87 7.32 -43.68
C ALA A 177 -22.09 8.76 -43.18
N SER A 178 -23.33 9.12 -42.82
CA SER A 178 -23.62 10.42 -42.20
C SER A 178 -23.03 10.54 -40.80
N TRP A 179 -23.01 9.48 -39.99
CA TRP A 179 -22.33 9.49 -38.68
C TRP A 179 -20.81 9.65 -38.80
N GLN A 180 -20.20 8.95 -39.76
CA GLN A 180 -18.77 9.09 -40.08
C GLN A 180 -18.46 10.54 -40.50
N LYS A 181 -19.20 11.07 -41.47
CA LYS A 181 -19.04 12.44 -41.95
C LYS A 181 -19.25 13.48 -40.84
N LEU A 182 -20.17 13.24 -39.92
CA LEU A 182 -20.39 14.09 -38.76
C LEU A 182 -19.15 14.11 -37.85
N ALA A 183 -18.55 12.95 -37.57
CA ALA A 183 -17.33 12.86 -36.77
C ALA A 183 -16.18 13.64 -37.43
N ASP A 184 -15.94 13.44 -38.72
CA ASP A 184 -14.90 14.13 -39.49
C ASP A 184 -15.06 15.66 -39.39
N LEU A 185 -16.27 16.17 -39.61
CA LEU A 185 -16.55 17.61 -39.57
C LEU A 185 -16.38 18.20 -38.17
N LEU A 186 -16.78 17.47 -37.12
CA LEU A 186 -16.64 17.92 -35.74
C LEU A 186 -15.19 17.94 -35.27
N LEU A 187 -14.35 17.01 -35.74
CA LEU A 187 -12.92 16.98 -35.41
C LEU A 187 -12.17 18.21 -35.94
N ILE A 188 -12.52 18.68 -37.14
CA ILE A 188 -11.87 19.84 -37.78
C ILE A 188 -12.62 21.16 -37.56
N ALA A 189 -13.73 21.16 -36.82
CA ALA A 189 -14.45 22.38 -36.47
C ALA A 189 -13.66 23.21 -35.44
N GLU A 190 -13.48 24.49 -35.72
CA GLU A 190 -12.81 25.42 -34.80
C GLU A 190 -13.74 25.82 -33.64
N PRO A 191 -13.26 25.75 -32.37
CA PRO A 191 -14.04 26.19 -31.22
C PRO A 191 -14.11 27.72 -31.19
N PHE A 192 -15.31 28.28 -30.96
CA PHE A 192 -15.49 29.74 -30.87
C PHE A 192 -15.35 30.25 -29.43
N ASN A 193 -15.45 29.35 -28.46
CA ASN A 193 -15.33 29.64 -27.03
C ASN A 193 -14.77 28.40 -26.29
N SER A 194 -14.53 28.55 -24.99
CA SER A 194 -14.01 27.45 -24.15
C SER A 194 -14.96 26.26 -24.07
N GLN A 195 -16.27 26.51 -24.03
CA GLN A 195 -17.30 25.46 -23.97
C GLN A 195 -17.25 24.57 -25.22
N ASP A 196 -17.11 25.18 -26.40
CA ASP A 196 -16.93 24.46 -27.67
C ASP A 196 -15.66 23.58 -27.65
N GLY A 197 -14.61 24.04 -26.98
CA GLY A 197 -13.37 23.28 -26.80
C GLY A 197 -13.59 21.94 -26.09
N TYR A 198 -14.58 21.87 -25.19
CA TYR A 198 -14.97 20.63 -24.51
C TYR A 198 -16.05 19.85 -25.29
N ASP A 199 -17.03 20.55 -25.86
CA ASP A 199 -18.22 19.93 -26.46
C ASP A 199 -17.95 19.31 -27.83
N LEU A 200 -17.14 19.97 -28.69
CA LEU A 200 -16.88 19.49 -30.05
C LEU A 200 -16.15 18.13 -30.04
N PRO A 201 -15.06 17.93 -29.26
CA PRO A 201 -14.42 16.62 -29.18
C PRO A 201 -15.31 15.54 -28.56
N TYR A 202 -16.18 15.90 -27.61
CA TYR A 202 -17.14 14.95 -27.02
C TYR A 202 -18.20 14.49 -28.04
N LYS A 203 -18.73 15.42 -28.85
CA LYS A 203 -19.64 15.10 -29.95
C LYS A 203 -18.96 14.27 -31.04
N ALA A 204 -17.72 14.61 -31.41
CA ALA A 204 -16.93 13.84 -32.36
C ALA A 204 -16.73 12.39 -31.89
N LEU A 205 -16.43 12.20 -30.59
CA LEU A 205 -16.35 10.87 -29.97
C LEU A 205 -17.68 10.12 -30.07
N GLY A 206 -18.80 10.76 -29.75
CA GLY A 206 -20.12 10.14 -29.86
C GLY A 206 -20.48 9.73 -31.31
N ALA A 207 -20.19 10.59 -32.27
CA ALA A 207 -20.46 10.32 -33.69
C ALA A 207 -19.58 9.19 -34.23
N SER A 208 -18.29 9.18 -33.91
CA SER A 208 -17.35 8.14 -34.36
C SER A 208 -17.63 6.78 -33.72
N VAL A 209 -17.98 6.72 -32.42
CA VAL A 209 -18.44 5.47 -31.77
C VAL A 209 -19.72 4.96 -32.44
N ARG A 210 -20.68 5.84 -32.77
CA ARG A 210 -21.89 5.42 -33.48
C ARG A 210 -21.60 4.92 -34.90
N ALA A 211 -20.71 5.59 -35.63
CA ALA A 211 -20.27 5.15 -36.96
C ALA A 211 -19.63 3.75 -36.89
N TYR A 212 -18.78 3.49 -35.88
CA TYR A 212 -18.18 2.18 -35.63
C TYR A 212 -19.22 1.08 -35.38
N GLN A 213 -20.23 1.37 -34.54
CA GLN A 213 -21.29 0.41 -34.18
C GLN A 213 -22.21 0.03 -35.35
N LEU A 214 -22.37 0.91 -36.34
CA LEU A 214 -23.29 0.71 -37.47
C LEU A 214 -22.69 -0.08 -38.64
N THR A 215 -21.38 -0.39 -38.60
CA THR A 215 -20.70 -1.11 -39.67
C THR A 215 -20.06 -2.41 -39.19
N ASN A 216 -19.89 -3.35 -40.11
CA ASN A 216 -19.06 -4.55 -39.94
C ASN A 216 -17.88 -4.60 -40.92
N ALA A 217 -17.72 -3.60 -41.80
CA ALA A 217 -16.62 -3.54 -42.75
C ALA A 217 -15.34 -3.07 -42.06
N SER A 218 -14.23 -3.79 -42.23
CA SER A 218 -12.96 -3.51 -41.55
C SER A 218 -12.43 -2.11 -41.83
N GLU A 219 -12.47 -1.66 -43.09
CA GLU A 219 -12.01 -0.32 -43.48
C GLU A 219 -12.81 0.80 -42.79
N GLN A 220 -14.13 0.66 -42.74
CA GLN A 220 -15.01 1.64 -42.09
C GLN A 220 -14.84 1.63 -40.56
N LYS A 221 -14.62 0.45 -39.96
CA LYS A 221 -14.28 0.35 -38.53
C LYS A 221 -12.93 1.00 -38.23
N ALA A 222 -11.92 0.79 -39.08
CA ALA A 222 -10.61 1.40 -38.92
C ALA A 222 -10.70 2.94 -38.99
N ALA A 223 -11.46 3.48 -39.96
CA ALA A 223 -11.70 4.92 -40.07
C ALA A 223 -12.40 5.49 -38.81
N ALA A 224 -13.47 4.84 -38.35
CA ALA A 224 -14.17 5.26 -37.14
C ALA A 224 -13.29 5.18 -35.88
N LEU A 225 -12.43 4.15 -35.76
CA LEU A 225 -11.45 4.04 -34.66
C LEU A 225 -10.39 5.15 -34.69
N ASN A 226 -9.96 5.56 -35.88
CA ASN A 226 -9.07 6.71 -36.03
C ASN A 226 -9.72 8.01 -35.53
N ASP A 227 -11.02 8.21 -35.80
CA ASP A 227 -11.72 9.40 -35.32
C ASP A 227 -11.99 9.35 -33.82
N ILE A 228 -12.25 8.16 -33.26
CA ILE A 228 -12.28 7.94 -31.81
C ILE A 228 -10.92 8.35 -31.22
N ALA A 229 -9.82 7.91 -31.82
CA ALA A 229 -8.47 8.26 -31.36
C ALA A 229 -8.23 9.77 -31.39
N GLN A 230 -8.54 10.44 -32.51
CA GLN A 230 -8.41 11.91 -32.63
C GLN A 230 -9.31 12.67 -31.64
N SER A 231 -10.52 12.18 -31.39
CA SER A 231 -11.44 12.76 -30.40
C SER A 231 -10.85 12.65 -29.00
N LEU A 232 -10.28 11.50 -28.64
CA LEU A 232 -9.60 11.27 -27.36
C LEU A 232 -8.33 12.11 -27.22
N VAL A 233 -7.55 12.31 -28.30
CA VAL A 233 -6.41 13.25 -28.32
C VAL A 233 -6.85 14.66 -27.96
N LYS A 234 -7.92 15.17 -28.59
CA LYS A 234 -8.44 16.53 -28.31
C LYS A 234 -9.01 16.68 -26.90
N ARG A 235 -9.38 15.56 -26.27
CA ARG A 235 -9.83 15.50 -24.87
C ARG A 235 -8.70 15.25 -23.87
N GLU A 236 -7.47 15.10 -24.36
CA GLU A 236 -6.28 14.76 -23.56
C GLU A 236 -6.34 13.37 -22.90
N ASP A 237 -7.20 12.48 -23.41
CA ASP A 237 -7.34 11.08 -22.99
C ASP A 237 -6.27 10.22 -23.71
N TRP A 238 -5.00 10.44 -23.38
CA TRP A 238 -3.84 9.99 -24.19
C TRP A 238 -3.70 8.47 -24.37
N ARG A 239 -3.77 7.70 -23.29
CA ARG A 239 -3.60 6.24 -23.33
C ARG A 239 -4.74 5.58 -24.12
N PRO A 240 -6.02 5.91 -23.87
CA PRO A 240 -7.10 5.50 -24.74
C PRO A 240 -6.92 5.87 -26.21
N ALA A 241 -6.44 7.08 -26.51
CA ALA A 241 -6.20 7.51 -27.88
C ALA A 241 -5.16 6.63 -28.60
N LEU A 242 -4.03 6.34 -27.94
CA LEU A 242 -3.00 5.42 -28.47
C LEU A 242 -3.56 4.02 -28.72
N ASN A 243 -4.39 3.52 -27.82
CA ASN A 243 -5.02 2.21 -27.97
C ASN A 243 -6.02 2.18 -29.14
N ALA A 244 -6.79 3.26 -29.35
CA ALA A 244 -7.71 3.41 -30.47
C ALA A 244 -6.98 3.49 -31.81
N TYR A 245 -5.88 4.25 -31.89
CA TYR A 245 -5.02 4.27 -33.08
C TYR A 245 -4.45 2.89 -33.40
N ARG A 246 -3.92 2.18 -32.39
CA ARG A 246 -3.42 0.82 -32.57
C ARG A 246 -4.51 -0.13 -33.08
N ALA A 247 -5.70 -0.08 -32.49
CA ALA A 247 -6.84 -0.90 -32.92
C ALA A 247 -7.28 -0.59 -34.37
N SER A 248 -7.22 0.69 -34.79
CA SER A 248 -7.44 1.09 -36.18
C SER A 248 -6.43 0.43 -37.12
N LEU A 249 -5.13 0.52 -36.79
CA LEU A 249 -4.03 -0.04 -37.57
C LEU A 249 -4.03 -1.58 -37.63
N GLU A 250 -4.53 -2.24 -36.59
CA GLU A 250 -4.71 -3.70 -36.56
C GLU A 250 -5.79 -4.17 -37.56
N LEU A 251 -6.82 -3.35 -37.80
CA LEU A 251 -7.88 -3.66 -38.79
C LEU A 251 -7.46 -3.31 -40.21
N THR A 252 -6.82 -2.15 -40.40
CA THR A 252 -6.41 -1.67 -41.73
C THR A 252 -5.17 -0.80 -41.60
N GLU A 253 -4.10 -1.24 -42.25
CA GLU A 253 -2.85 -0.49 -42.32
C GLU A 253 -3.05 0.81 -43.10
N ASN A 254 -2.61 1.93 -42.52
CA ASN A 254 -2.69 3.25 -43.16
C ASN A 254 -1.49 4.12 -42.72
N ALA A 255 -0.80 4.70 -43.70
CA ALA A 255 0.43 5.45 -43.46
C ALA A 255 0.22 6.72 -42.62
N GLU A 256 -0.88 7.44 -42.83
CA GLU A 256 -1.19 8.68 -42.10
C GLU A 256 -1.55 8.37 -40.64
N ILE A 257 -2.38 7.34 -40.41
CA ILE A 257 -2.77 6.88 -39.07
C ILE A 257 -1.53 6.36 -38.33
N ARG A 258 -0.63 5.63 -39.02
CA ARG A 258 0.63 5.14 -38.44
C ARG A 258 1.52 6.29 -38.00
N GLN A 259 1.68 7.30 -38.85
CA GLN A 259 2.45 8.49 -38.51
C GLN A 259 1.86 9.21 -37.29
N ALA A 260 0.53 9.41 -37.24
CA ALA A 260 -0.15 10.03 -36.10
C ALA A 260 0.05 9.25 -34.79
N TYR A 261 -0.07 7.91 -34.85
CA TYR A 261 0.20 7.02 -33.73
C TYR A 261 1.63 7.14 -33.22
N GLU A 262 2.62 7.06 -34.11
CA GLU A 262 4.03 7.11 -33.75
C GLU A 262 4.43 8.46 -33.14
N GLU A 263 3.96 9.58 -33.71
CA GLU A 263 4.19 10.92 -33.16
C GLU A 263 3.56 11.07 -31.77
N LEU A 264 2.32 10.62 -31.58
CA LEU A 264 1.68 10.65 -30.27
C LEU A 264 2.41 9.74 -29.27
N ARG A 265 2.87 8.56 -29.69
CA ARG A 265 3.58 7.61 -28.82
C ARG A 265 4.90 8.17 -28.33
N LYS A 266 5.63 8.95 -29.14
CA LYS A 266 6.89 9.60 -28.72
C LYS A 266 6.70 10.51 -27.51
N ILE A 267 5.59 11.24 -27.44
CA ILE A 267 5.34 12.24 -26.39
C ILE A 267 4.43 11.74 -25.26
N ARG A 268 3.52 10.80 -25.55
CA ARG A 268 2.46 10.34 -24.64
C ARG A 268 2.41 8.82 -24.43
N GLY A 269 3.22 8.05 -25.15
CA GLY A 269 3.31 6.60 -24.98
C GLY A 269 4.13 6.19 -23.77
N PHE A 270 4.45 4.90 -23.69
CA PHE A 270 5.26 4.34 -22.61
C PHE A 270 6.67 4.95 -22.56
N ARG A 271 6.95 5.70 -21.49
CA ARG A 271 8.19 6.46 -21.31
C ARG A 271 8.57 6.63 -19.85
N ILE A 272 9.83 7.01 -19.62
CA ILE A 272 10.28 7.49 -18.31
C ILE A 272 9.74 8.91 -18.11
N THR A 273 9.10 9.15 -16.98
CA THR A 273 8.55 10.46 -16.61
C THR A 273 9.42 11.18 -15.60
N ASP A 274 10.13 10.45 -14.73
CA ASP A 274 10.98 11.01 -13.68
C ASP A 274 12.01 9.98 -13.19
N TYR A 275 13.01 10.42 -12.43
CA TYR A 275 13.92 9.56 -11.69
C TYR A 275 14.28 10.14 -10.32
N SER A 276 14.63 9.27 -9.37
CA SER A 276 15.01 9.66 -8.01
C SER A 276 16.15 8.80 -7.48
N VAL A 277 17.05 9.41 -6.70
CA VAL A 277 18.14 8.72 -6.01
C VAL A 277 17.83 8.72 -4.52
N GLU A 278 17.52 7.54 -3.99
CA GLU A 278 17.24 7.35 -2.56
C GLU A 278 18.56 6.97 -1.87
N SER A 279 19.30 7.98 -1.38
CA SER A 279 20.63 7.79 -0.80
C SER A 279 20.66 7.55 0.71
N ASP A 280 19.63 7.91 1.47
CA ASP A 280 19.67 7.83 2.94
C ASP A 280 19.46 6.39 3.49
N ALA A 281 19.04 5.47 2.63
CA ALA A 281 18.91 4.05 2.98
C ALA A 281 20.29 3.39 3.17
N PRO A 282 20.40 2.35 4.02
CA PRO A 282 21.63 1.57 4.16
C PRO A 282 22.14 0.98 2.83
N GLN A 283 21.22 0.60 1.95
CA GLN A 283 21.49 0.25 0.56
C GLN A 283 20.79 1.27 -0.34
N PRO A 284 21.51 2.20 -0.95
CA PRO A 284 20.93 3.24 -1.77
C PRO A 284 20.43 2.66 -3.09
N ARG A 285 19.42 3.30 -3.66
CA ARG A 285 18.79 2.86 -4.91
C ARG A 285 18.49 4.03 -5.85
N LEU A 286 18.59 3.76 -7.14
CA LEU A 286 18.17 4.66 -8.22
C LEU A 286 16.86 4.16 -8.79
N CYS A 287 15.82 4.97 -8.74
CA CYS A 287 14.49 4.58 -9.20
C CYS A 287 14.02 5.44 -10.36
N PHE A 288 13.50 4.79 -11.39
CA PHE A 288 12.88 5.38 -12.57
C PHE A 288 11.37 5.26 -12.47
N GLN A 289 10.67 6.36 -12.71
CA GLN A 289 9.21 6.42 -12.79
C GLN A 289 8.79 6.36 -14.25
N PHE A 290 7.87 5.46 -14.58
CA PHE A 290 7.31 5.29 -15.91
C PHE A 290 5.86 5.78 -15.99
N SER A 291 5.42 6.08 -17.21
CA SER A 291 4.04 6.51 -17.50
C SER A 291 3.00 5.40 -17.36
N ASP A 292 3.40 4.15 -17.58
CA ASP A 292 2.53 2.98 -17.56
C ASP A 292 3.20 1.81 -16.82
N PRO A 293 2.44 0.81 -16.35
CA PRO A 293 3.01 -0.32 -15.63
C PRO A 293 3.94 -1.15 -16.52
N LEU A 294 4.94 -1.78 -15.91
CA LEU A 294 5.90 -2.65 -16.59
C LEU A 294 5.27 -4.01 -16.91
N ALA A 295 5.82 -4.71 -17.92
CA ALA A 295 5.28 -5.99 -18.35
C ALA A 295 5.44 -7.08 -17.28
N ASN A 296 4.32 -7.67 -16.84
CA ASN A 296 4.35 -8.79 -15.90
C ASN A 296 4.89 -10.10 -16.51
N SER A 297 5.08 -10.15 -17.83
CA SER A 297 5.65 -11.31 -18.55
C SER A 297 7.17 -11.40 -18.41
N VAL A 298 7.84 -10.33 -17.98
CA VAL A 298 9.28 -10.30 -17.76
C VAL A 298 9.57 -10.58 -16.29
N SER A 299 10.28 -11.68 -16.03
CA SER A 299 10.71 -12.05 -14.68
C SER A 299 12.03 -11.41 -14.26
N ASP A 300 12.88 -11.06 -15.23
CA ASP A 300 14.18 -10.42 -15.00
C ASP A 300 14.32 -9.19 -15.91
N PHE A 301 14.36 -8.02 -15.28
CA PHE A 301 14.50 -6.74 -15.96
C PHE A 301 15.94 -6.28 -16.09
N ALA A 302 16.91 -6.92 -15.41
CA ALA A 302 18.32 -6.51 -15.44
C ALA A 302 18.91 -6.37 -16.86
N PRO A 303 18.56 -7.20 -17.86
CA PRO A 303 19.07 -7.05 -19.23
C PRO A 303 18.70 -5.74 -19.94
N TYR A 304 17.67 -5.03 -19.46
CA TYR A 304 17.25 -3.74 -20.00
C TYR A 304 17.99 -2.56 -19.37
N PHE A 305 18.95 -2.82 -18.48
CA PHE A 305 19.75 -1.78 -17.85
C PHE A 305 21.22 -1.98 -18.18
N THR A 306 21.95 -0.89 -18.21
CA THR A 306 23.41 -0.89 -18.09
C THR A 306 23.78 -0.07 -16.86
N GLN A 307 24.91 -0.40 -16.26
CA GLN A 307 25.45 0.32 -15.13
C GLN A 307 26.96 0.37 -15.28
N SER A 308 27.55 1.51 -14.99
CA SER A 308 28.99 1.67 -14.84
C SER A 308 29.27 2.66 -13.70
N PRO A 309 30.17 2.34 -12.75
CA PRO A 309 31.02 1.15 -12.71
C PRO A 309 30.28 -0.13 -12.28
N GLY A 310 30.91 -1.27 -12.55
CA GLY A 310 30.42 -2.59 -12.13
C GLY A 310 29.37 -3.21 -13.05
N SER A 311 28.82 -4.35 -12.62
CA SER A 311 27.65 -4.97 -13.26
C SER A 311 26.37 -4.31 -12.77
N VAL A 312 25.29 -4.44 -13.54
CA VAL A 312 23.94 -4.02 -13.15
C VAL A 312 23.59 -4.67 -11.81
N SER A 313 23.23 -3.84 -10.83
CA SER A 313 22.79 -4.32 -9.52
C SER A 313 21.37 -4.91 -9.59
N ALA A 314 20.83 -5.40 -8.47
CA ALA A 314 19.49 -6.00 -8.46
C ALA A 314 18.43 -4.98 -8.93
N VAL A 315 17.59 -5.39 -9.87
CA VAL A 315 16.50 -4.56 -10.40
C VAL A 315 15.17 -5.04 -9.82
N THR A 316 14.46 -4.13 -9.16
CA THR A 316 13.12 -4.38 -8.60
C THR A 316 12.07 -3.54 -9.31
N VAL A 317 10.86 -4.07 -9.42
CA VAL A 317 9.74 -3.43 -10.11
C VAL A 317 8.54 -3.37 -9.17
N ASP A 318 7.95 -2.19 -9.05
CA ASP A 318 6.73 -1.93 -8.30
C ASP A 318 5.78 -1.08 -9.15
N GLY A 319 4.86 -1.75 -9.85
CA GLY A 319 3.87 -1.12 -10.73
C GLY A 319 4.52 -0.35 -11.89
N THR A 320 4.64 0.96 -11.73
CA THR A 320 5.21 1.92 -12.70
C THR A 320 6.62 2.39 -12.31
N LYS A 321 7.17 1.91 -11.18
CA LYS A 321 8.49 2.29 -10.67
C LYS A 321 9.46 1.12 -10.84
N VAL A 322 10.66 1.39 -11.34
CA VAL A 322 11.75 0.40 -11.44
C VAL A 322 12.96 0.94 -10.68
N CYS A 323 13.50 0.16 -9.75
CA CYS A 323 14.64 0.56 -8.94
C CYS A 323 15.84 -0.35 -9.19
N ILE A 324 17.01 0.25 -9.36
CA ILE A 324 18.31 -0.41 -9.26
C ILE A 324 18.77 -0.29 -7.81
N GLU A 325 18.84 -1.41 -7.11
CA GLU A 325 19.13 -1.49 -5.68
C GLU A 325 20.61 -1.79 -5.40
N GLY A 326 21.07 -1.53 -4.17
CA GLY A 326 22.42 -1.91 -3.76
C GLY A 326 23.53 -1.13 -4.45
N LEU A 327 23.27 0.14 -4.81
CA LEU A 327 24.31 1.07 -5.23
C LEU A 327 25.24 1.39 -4.05
N LYS A 328 26.33 2.11 -4.29
CA LYS A 328 27.22 2.59 -3.23
C LYS A 328 27.13 4.09 -3.06
N HIS A 329 27.13 4.54 -1.81
CA HIS A 329 27.28 5.95 -1.46
C HIS A 329 28.64 6.50 -1.90
N GLY A 330 28.70 7.79 -2.20
CA GLY A 330 29.92 8.47 -2.63
C GLY A 330 30.37 8.14 -4.05
N GLU A 331 29.60 7.34 -4.81
CA GLU A 331 29.94 6.93 -6.17
C GLU A 331 29.07 7.63 -7.24
N ARG A 332 29.67 7.80 -8.43
CA ARG A 332 28.97 8.25 -9.64
C ARG A 332 28.68 7.06 -10.53
N TYR A 333 27.45 6.94 -11.00
CA TYR A 333 27.02 5.91 -11.93
C TYR A 333 26.56 6.51 -13.25
N LYS A 334 26.91 5.82 -14.33
CA LYS A 334 26.26 5.95 -15.63
C LYS A 334 25.30 4.79 -15.79
N VAL A 335 24.01 5.08 -15.95
CA VAL A 335 22.96 4.09 -16.10
C VAL A 335 22.20 4.35 -17.38
N THR A 336 22.11 3.36 -18.26
CA THR A 336 21.25 3.41 -19.44
C THR A 336 20.04 2.51 -19.23
N VAL A 337 18.84 3.05 -19.39
CA VAL A 337 17.64 2.25 -19.59
C VAL A 337 17.49 1.99 -21.07
N ARG A 338 17.59 0.72 -21.49
CA ARG A 338 17.62 0.34 -22.89
C ARG A 338 16.24 0.41 -23.53
N GLN A 339 16.21 0.83 -24.79
CA GLN A 339 15.10 0.63 -25.70
C GLN A 339 14.65 -0.83 -25.67
N GLY A 340 13.38 -1.05 -25.97
CA GLY A 340 12.80 -2.40 -25.96
C GLY A 340 12.30 -2.86 -24.58
N LEU A 341 12.54 -2.11 -23.50
CA LEU A 341 11.96 -2.40 -22.17
C LEU A 341 10.43 -2.48 -22.28
N PRO A 342 9.80 -3.64 -21.97
CA PRO A 342 8.39 -3.84 -22.24
C PRO A 342 7.49 -3.34 -21.10
N SER A 343 6.35 -2.77 -21.48
CA SER A 343 5.27 -2.38 -20.59
C SER A 343 4.11 -3.37 -20.60
N ALA A 344 3.19 -3.25 -19.64
CA ALA A 344 1.95 -4.02 -19.59
C ALA A 344 0.92 -3.59 -20.66
N VAL A 345 1.18 -2.50 -21.40
CA VAL A 345 0.28 -1.96 -22.42
C VAL A 345 0.69 -2.32 -23.85
N ASP A 346 1.55 -3.34 -24.01
CA ASP A 346 2.13 -3.79 -25.28
C ASP A 346 2.86 -2.66 -26.06
N GLU A 347 3.49 -1.75 -25.32
CA GLU A 347 4.44 -0.79 -25.83
C GLU A 347 5.80 -1.03 -25.20
N ASN A 348 6.85 -0.93 -26.01
CA ASN A 348 8.22 -0.95 -25.50
C ASN A 348 8.77 0.47 -25.41
N LEU A 349 9.75 0.68 -24.53
CA LEU A 349 10.49 1.93 -24.46
C LEU A 349 11.14 2.20 -25.83
N LEU A 350 10.90 3.38 -26.38
CA LEU A 350 11.23 3.71 -27.77
C LEU A 350 12.72 3.90 -28.04
N GLN A 351 13.45 4.41 -27.06
CA GLN A 351 14.85 4.77 -27.21
C GLN A 351 15.59 4.56 -25.89
N ASP A 352 16.91 4.43 -25.99
CA ASP A 352 17.78 4.40 -24.83
C ASP A 352 17.68 5.72 -24.06
N ALA A 353 17.73 5.64 -22.74
CA ALA A 353 17.74 6.79 -21.84
C ALA A 353 18.95 6.72 -20.91
N ASP A 354 19.89 7.64 -21.11
CA ASP A 354 21.15 7.72 -20.37
C ASP A 354 21.06 8.68 -19.19
N TYR A 355 21.51 8.23 -18.03
CA TYR A 355 21.53 9.00 -16.78
C TYR A 355 22.94 8.96 -16.16
N GLU A 356 23.47 10.13 -15.82
CA GLU A 356 24.66 10.27 -14.99
C GLU A 356 24.23 10.75 -13.60
N ILE A 357 24.35 9.88 -12.60
CA ILE A 357 23.86 10.12 -11.24
C ILE A 357 24.98 10.02 -10.21
N TYR A 358 24.92 10.87 -9.19
CA TYR A 358 25.80 10.79 -8.03
C TYR A 358 25.00 10.34 -6.81
N VAL A 359 25.39 9.21 -6.23
CA VAL A 359 24.80 8.74 -4.97
C VAL A 359 25.52 9.45 -3.84
N ARG A 360 24.81 10.37 -3.18
CA ARG A 360 25.35 11.12 -2.04
C ARG A 360 25.60 10.20 -0.86
N ASP A 361 26.49 10.62 0.04
CA ASP A 361 26.57 10.02 1.38
C ASP A 361 25.26 10.21 2.13
N ARG A 362 24.99 9.31 3.07
CA ARG A 362 23.78 9.39 3.91
C ARG A 362 23.79 10.67 4.72
N THR A 363 22.64 11.30 4.84
CA THR A 363 22.48 12.48 5.68
C THR A 363 22.81 12.10 7.14
N PRO A 364 23.65 12.89 7.85
CA PRO A 364 23.95 12.62 9.26
C PRO A 364 22.67 12.54 10.08
N SER A 365 22.51 11.46 10.84
CA SER A 365 21.28 11.21 11.58
C SER A 365 21.51 10.37 12.83
N VAL A 366 20.57 10.47 13.77
CA VAL A 366 20.50 9.61 14.95
C VAL A 366 19.07 9.14 15.14
N GLN A 367 18.87 7.91 15.61
CA GLN A 367 17.57 7.30 15.86
C GLN A 367 17.66 6.30 17.01
N PHE A 368 16.63 6.18 17.84
CA PHE A 368 16.59 5.15 18.89
C PHE A 368 16.07 3.81 18.36
N VAL A 369 16.52 2.70 18.96
CA VAL A 369 16.07 1.34 18.58
C VAL A 369 14.70 1.06 19.22
N GLY A 370 13.63 1.45 18.51
CA GLY A 370 12.25 1.18 18.91
C GLY A 370 11.49 2.40 19.41
N LYS A 371 10.22 2.21 19.78
CA LYS A 371 9.31 3.29 20.22
C LYS A 371 9.09 3.31 21.74
N SER A 372 9.31 2.19 22.41
CA SER A 372 9.17 2.04 23.86
C SER A 372 10.30 1.18 24.41
N TYR A 373 10.83 1.58 25.57
CA TYR A 373 11.88 0.86 26.27
C TYR A 373 11.52 0.78 27.75
N VAL A 374 11.71 -0.38 28.37
CA VAL A 374 11.58 -0.52 29.83
C VAL A 374 12.96 -0.71 30.37
N LEU A 375 13.39 0.23 31.21
CA LEU A 375 14.69 0.16 31.84
C LEU A 375 14.52 -0.52 33.21
N PRO A 376 15.03 -1.75 33.39
CA PRO A 376 15.04 -2.38 34.71
C PRO A 376 15.91 -1.55 35.65
N ARG A 377 15.49 -1.43 36.91
CA ARG A 377 16.27 -0.72 37.94
C ARG A 377 17.60 -1.42 38.29
N SER A 378 17.76 -2.70 37.92
CA SER A 378 18.97 -3.48 38.18
C SER A 378 19.46 -4.17 36.90
N GLY A 379 20.75 -3.98 36.59
CA GLY A 379 21.43 -4.53 35.42
C GLY A 379 21.94 -3.41 34.51
N GLN A 380 23.10 -3.61 33.87
CA GLN A 380 23.61 -2.66 32.86
C GLN A 380 22.66 -2.65 31.67
N SER A 381 21.95 -1.54 31.45
CA SER A 381 21.08 -1.35 30.30
C SER A 381 21.16 0.11 29.88
N GLY A 382 21.99 0.40 28.89
CA GLY A 382 21.98 1.70 28.22
C GLY A 382 20.87 1.77 27.18
N ILE A 383 20.44 2.98 26.83
CA ILE A 383 19.43 3.17 25.78
C ILE A 383 20.15 3.19 24.42
N PRO A 384 19.86 2.23 23.51
CA PRO A 384 20.57 2.12 22.25
C PRO A 384 20.18 3.25 21.28
N LEU A 385 21.18 4.02 20.86
CA LEU A 385 21.08 5.07 19.85
C LEU A 385 21.86 4.62 18.60
N VAL A 386 21.15 4.48 17.48
CA VAL A 386 21.74 4.27 16.15
C VAL A 386 22.12 5.62 15.57
N SER A 387 23.31 5.70 14.98
CA SER A 387 23.82 6.91 14.36
C SER A 387 24.46 6.62 13.01
N VAL A 388 24.44 7.61 12.12
CA VAL A 388 25.03 7.56 10.79
C VAL A 388 25.71 8.88 10.51
N ASN A 389 26.94 8.84 9.98
CA ASN A 389 27.70 10.01 9.51
C ASN A 389 27.78 11.19 10.49
N THR A 390 27.65 10.93 11.80
CA THR A 390 27.83 11.92 12.88
C THR A 390 28.74 11.35 13.95
N VAL A 391 29.56 12.21 14.57
CA VAL A 391 30.49 11.82 15.66
C VAL A 391 29.98 12.25 17.04
N LYS A 392 28.92 13.06 17.09
CA LYS A 392 28.34 13.54 18.34
C LYS A 392 26.82 13.64 18.24
N ALA A 393 26.15 13.37 19.36
CA ALA A 393 24.73 13.63 19.53
C ALA A 393 24.50 14.59 20.70
N LYS A 394 23.57 15.53 20.54
CA LYS A 394 22.98 16.29 21.65
C LYS A 394 21.77 15.51 22.13
N LEU A 395 21.73 15.21 23.41
CA LEU A 395 20.65 14.47 24.05
C LEU A 395 20.04 15.31 25.17
N GLN A 396 18.73 15.20 25.33
CA GLN A 396 17.98 15.79 26.44
C GLN A 396 17.06 14.75 27.03
N LEU A 397 16.93 14.76 28.36
CA LEU A 397 16.10 13.83 29.09
C LEU A 397 15.08 14.58 29.94
N TYR A 398 13.82 14.18 29.79
CA TYR A 398 12.69 14.72 30.52
C TYR A 398 12.05 13.64 31.36
N ARG A 399 11.68 13.97 32.60
CA ARG A 399 10.81 13.15 33.44
C ARG A 399 9.41 13.75 33.41
N ILE A 400 8.41 12.97 33.04
CA ILE A 400 7.01 13.40 33.09
C ILE A 400 6.57 13.45 34.56
N GLY A 401 5.90 14.53 34.95
CA GLY A 401 5.41 14.70 36.31
C GLY A 401 4.19 13.81 36.59
N ASP A 402 4.04 13.38 37.84
CA ASP A 402 3.02 12.37 38.22
C ASP A 402 1.58 12.76 37.87
N ARG A 403 1.29 14.06 37.94
CA ARG A 403 -0.03 14.62 37.62
C ARG A 403 -0.32 14.66 36.11
N SER A 404 0.73 14.61 35.30
CA SER A 404 0.68 14.73 33.83
C SER A 404 0.92 13.40 33.13
N LEU A 405 1.09 12.29 33.88
CA LEU A 405 1.32 10.97 33.32
C LEU A 405 0.17 10.52 32.43
N LEU A 406 -1.06 10.70 32.91
CA LEU A 406 -2.24 10.35 32.13
C LEU A 406 -2.30 11.16 30.85
N SER A 407 -2.29 12.49 30.96
CA SER A 407 -2.38 13.35 29.79
C SER A 407 -1.26 13.08 28.78
N ALA A 408 -0.02 12.80 29.24
CA ALA A 408 1.09 12.46 28.37
C ALA A 408 0.93 11.12 27.63
N VAL A 409 0.26 10.13 28.23
CA VAL A 409 0.00 8.81 27.61
C VAL A 409 -1.20 8.84 26.66
N ILE A 410 -2.21 9.68 26.94
CA ILE A 410 -3.37 9.88 26.05
C ILE A 410 -3.02 10.75 24.83
N ASP A 411 -2.04 11.65 24.99
CA ASP A 411 -1.59 12.57 23.95
C ASP A 411 -1.13 11.82 22.69
N SER A 412 -1.45 12.36 21.51
CA SER A 412 -1.08 11.74 20.23
C SER A 412 0.43 11.67 19.99
N SER A 413 1.23 12.46 20.73
CA SER A 413 2.69 12.39 20.72
C SER A 413 3.27 11.18 21.45
N PHE A 414 2.48 10.47 22.26
CA PHE A 414 2.95 9.29 22.98
C PHE A 414 3.46 8.22 21.99
N LEU A 415 4.68 7.73 22.22
CA LEU A 415 5.40 6.77 21.36
C LEU A 415 5.72 7.27 19.93
N ASN A 416 5.53 8.55 19.66
CA ASN A 416 5.91 9.19 18.40
C ASN A 416 7.13 10.09 18.59
N GLN A 417 7.76 10.46 17.47
CA GLN A 417 8.80 11.49 17.46
C GLN A 417 8.17 12.84 17.81
N ILE A 418 8.90 13.63 18.60
CA ILE A 418 8.47 14.97 18.99
C ILE A 418 9.38 16.03 18.38
N ASP A 419 8.87 17.24 18.22
CA ASP A 419 9.65 18.41 17.82
C ASP A 419 10.20 19.18 19.04
N ASP A 420 11.03 20.21 18.76
CA ASP A 420 11.61 21.07 19.79
C ASP A 420 10.54 21.82 20.63
N SER A 421 9.39 22.17 20.04
CA SER A 421 8.29 22.86 20.74
C SER A 421 7.59 21.95 21.74
N GLN A 422 7.30 20.71 21.33
CA GLN A 422 6.74 19.66 22.18
C GLN A 422 7.70 19.29 23.30
N ALA A 423 9.01 19.17 23.01
CA ALA A 423 10.02 18.94 24.04
C ALA A 423 10.08 20.11 25.06
N ALA A 424 9.96 21.35 24.59
CA ALA A 424 9.89 22.53 25.46
C ALA A 424 8.59 22.59 26.29
N ASP A 425 7.45 22.17 25.74
CA ASP A 425 6.19 22.04 26.47
C ASP A 425 6.30 21.00 27.59
N ILE A 426 6.89 19.84 27.31
CA ILE A 426 7.16 18.82 28.33
C ILE A 426 7.99 19.42 29.46
N ALA A 427 9.06 20.13 29.15
CA ALA A 427 9.94 20.74 30.15
C ALA A 427 9.26 21.82 31.00
N ARG A 428 8.28 22.55 30.44
CA ARG A 428 7.62 23.68 31.10
C ARG A 428 6.36 23.30 31.87
N SER A 429 5.57 22.37 31.33
CA SER A 429 4.18 22.15 31.77
C SER A 429 3.85 20.70 32.14
N LYS A 430 4.44 19.71 31.45
CA LYS A 430 4.12 18.28 31.67
C LYS A 430 5.12 17.55 32.57
N GLY A 431 6.30 18.10 32.82
CA GLY A 431 7.37 17.42 33.54
C GLY A 431 8.55 18.34 33.87
N VAL A 432 9.75 17.77 33.88
CA VAL A 432 11.00 18.47 34.17
C VAL A 432 12.13 17.92 33.31
N LYS A 433 13.01 18.80 32.79
CA LYS A 433 14.26 18.40 32.15
C LYS A 433 15.25 17.99 33.25
N VAL A 434 15.56 16.70 33.32
CA VAL A 434 16.43 16.13 34.36
C VAL A 434 17.89 16.07 33.93
N TRP A 435 18.15 16.06 32.62
CA TRP A 435 19.51 15.99 32.09
C TRP A 435 19.59 16.55 30.66
N GLU A 436 20.74 17.10 30.33
CA GLU A 436 21.10 17.59 29.00
C GLU A 436 22.61 17.47 28.81
N GLY A 437 23.04 17.00 27.63
CA GLY A 437 24.45 16.85 27.35
C GLY A 437 24.74 16.38 25.93
N THR A 438 26.02 16.19 25.66
CA THR A 438 26.51 15.62 24.41
C THR A 438 27.12 14.25 24.66
N MET A 439 26.84 13.30 23.77
CA MET A 439 27.46 11.97 23.77
C MET A 439 28.33 11.83 22.52
N ASP A 440 29.56 11.36 22.72
CA ASP A 440 30.44 10.98 21.61
C ASP A 440 29.93 9.67 20.98
N LEU A 441 29.98 9.63 19.65
CA LEU A 441 29.53 8.51 18.84
C LEU A 441 30.68 7.98 18.00
N VAL A 442 30.70 6.66 17.82
CA VAL A 442 31.59 6.03 16.84
C VAL A 442 30.96 6.22 15.46
N SER A 443 31.67 6.89 14.56
CA SER A 443 31.20 7.11 13.19
C SER A 443 31.98 6.28 12.20
N LYS A 444 31.26 5.56 11.34
CA LYS A 444 31.80 4.90 10.15
C LYS A 444 31.03 5.41 8.93
N PRO A 445 31.72 5.78 7.83
CA PRO A 445 31.04 6.35 6.66
C PRO A 445 29.92 5.44 6.15
N ASN A 446 28.71 5.99 6.09
CA ASN A 446 27.48 5.38 5.57
C ASN A 446 27.00 4.12 6.29
N GLU A 447 27.57 3.76 7.44
CA GLU A 447 27.16 2.61 8.26
C GLU A 447 26.33 3.04 9.46
N ASP A 448 25.33 2.23 9.80
CA ASP A 448 24.60 2.34 11.05
C ASP A 448 25.48 1.86 12.21
N VAL A 449 25.74 2.73 13.19
CA VAL A 449 26.49 2.38 14.40
C VAL A 449 25.63 2.61 15.64
N THR A 450 25.39 1.55 16.40
CA THR A 450 24.64 1.59 17.65
C THR A 450 25.55 1.87 18.83
N THR A 451 25.32 2.97 19.53
CA THR A 451 25.99 3.34 20.78
C THR A 451 24.95 3.38 21.90
N ALA A 452 25.24 2.73 23.03
CA ALA A 452 24.33 2.72 24.17
C ALA A 452 24.55 3.96 25.06
N PHE A 453 23.51 4.75 25.29
CA PHE A 453 23.55 5.86 26.24
C PHE A 453 23.59 5.32 27.68
N PRO A 454 24.64 5.62 28.48
CA PRO A 454 24.79 5.07 29.82
C PRO A 454 23.94 5.86 30.83
N VAL A 455 22.69 5.42 31.01
CA VAL A 455 21.69 6.12 31.85
C VAL A 455 22.17 6.27 33.30
N ASP A 456 22.71 5.21 33.89
CA ASP A 456 23.15 5.20 35.30
C ASP A 456 24.33 6.15 35.54
N GLU A 457 25.29 6.20 34.62
CA GLU A 457 26.45 7.11 34.73
C GLU A 457 26.04 8.58 34.53
N ALA A 458 25.08 8.83 33.64
CA ALA A 458 24.62 10.18 33.31
C ALA A 458 23.74 10.80 34.42
N LEU A 459 22.94 9.99 35.11
CA LEU A 459 21.92 10.46 36.07
C LEU A 459 22.22 10.10 37.53
N GLY A 460 23.11 9.13 37.77
CA GLY A 460 23.34 8.55 39.09
C GLY A 460 22.12 7.77 39.57
N ASN A 461 21.28 8.39 40.38
CA ASN A 461 20.06 7.78 40.91
C ASN A 461 18.84 8.23 40.12
N ILE A 462 18.42 7.42 39.15
CA ILE A 462 17.19 7.67 38.40
C ILE A 462 15.95 7.35 39.25
N GLU A 463 15.05 8.32 39.37
CA GLU A 463 13.78 8.11 40.08
C GLU A 463 12.84 7.25 39.24
N PRO A 464 12.00 6.40 39.84
CA PRO A 464 10.96 5.72 39.11
C PRO A 464 10.01 6.73 38.42
N GLY A 465 9.61 6.45 37.18
CA GLY A 465 8.94 7.46 36.36
C GLY A 465 8.96 7.18 34.86
N LEU A 466 8.18 7.97 34.12
CA LEU A 466 8.16 7.96 32.65
C LEU A 466 9.07 9.06 32.18
N TYR A 467 9.91 8.67 31.26
CA TYR A 467 10.95 9.52 30.72
C TYR A 467 10.80 9.62 29.21
N VAL A 468 11.22 10.77 28.69
CA VAL A 468 11.34 11.04 27.26
C VAL A 468 12.77 11.46 27.01
N MET A 469 13.49 10.69 26.21
CA MET A 469 14.80 11.07 25.71
C MET A 469 14.65 11.59 24.29
N THR A 470 15.26 12.73 24.01
CA THR A 470 15.40 13.25 22.66
C THR A 470 16.87 13.25 22.25
N ALA A 471 17.13 13.06 20.96
CA ALA A 471 18.46 13.11 20.39
C ALA A 471 18.46 13.78 19.01
N ARG A 472 19.54 14.50 18.70
CA ARG A 472 19.85 15.02 17.37
C ARG A 472 21.36 14.99 17.11
N PRO A 473 21.81 14.92 15.85
CA PRO A 473 23.23 15.11 15.52
C PRO A 473 23.71 16.47 16.05
N ALA A 474 24.87 16.50 16.70
CA ALA A 474 25.40 17.75 17.24
C ALA A 474 26.00 18.67 16.16
N ASP A 475 26.40 18.07 15.04
CA ASP A 475 27.16 18.68 13.96
C ASP A 475 26.26 19.34 12.88
N LEU A 476 24.93 19.15 12.98
CA LEU A 476 23.95 19.79 12.10
C LEU A 476 23.37 21.05 12.74
N VAL A 477 23.16 22.08 11.92
CA VAL A 477 22.36 23.24 12.31
C VAL A 477 20.92 22.77 12.40
N ALA A 478 20.28 22.99 13.55
CA ALA A 478 18.88 22.64 13.74
C ALA A 478 18.01 23.50 12.83
N GLU A 479 17.23 22.87 11.96
CA GLU A 479 16.13 23.54 11.28
C GLU A 479 14.99 23.74 12.28
N GLU A 480 14.31 24.87 12.15
CA GLU A 480 13.10 25.18 12.92
C GLU A 480 12.04 24.10 12.63
N ASP A 481 11.37 23.61 13.68
CA ASP A 481 10.38 22.51 13.61
C ASP A 481 10.91 21.13 13.14
N SER A 482 12.22 20.89 13.21
CA SER A 482 12.77 19.55 12.94
C SER A 482 12.33 18.51 13.97
N GLN A 483 11.99 17.30 13.48
CA GLN A 483 11.67 16.17 14.36
C GLN A 483 12.92 15.67 15.09
N LEU A 484 12.78 15.44 16.40
CA LEU A 484 13.82 14.87 17.24
C LEU A 484 13.68 13.34 17.27
N ALA A 485 14.80 12.64 17.21
CA ALA A 485 14.81 11.23 17.56
C ALA A 485 14.33 11.10 19.01
N THR A 486 13.26 10.34 19.24
CA THR A 486 12.56 10.31 20.52
C THR A 486 12.42 8.89 21.03
N GLN A 487 12.75 8.67 22.30
CA GLN A 487 12.55 7.41 23.00
C GLN A 487 11.79 7.66 24.29
N TRP A 488 10.58 7.11 24.36
CA TRP A 488 9.83 7.02 25.62
C TRP A 488 10.30 5.80 26.39
N PHE A 489 10.57 5.94 27.68
CA PHE A 489 10.95 4.80 28.51
C PHE A 489 10.46 4.91 29.95
N VAL A 490 10.20 3.74 30.53
CA VAL A 490 9.71 3.62 31.91
C VAL A 490 10.82 3.04 32.78
N VAL A 491 11.02 3.69 33.93
CA VAL A 491 11.89 3.22 35.01
C VAL A 491 10.99 2.67 36.10
N SER A 492 10.98 1.34 36.25
CA SER A 492 10.14 0.65 37.23
C SER A 492 10.75 -0.70 37.60
N ASP A 493 10.44 -1.16 38.81
CA ASP A 493 10.68 -2.51 39.30
C ASP A 493 9.42 -3.40 39.20
N LEU A 494 8.30 -2.83 38.74
CA LEU A 494 6.99 -3.46 38.66
C LEU A 494 6.65 -3.89 37.22
N GLY A 495 6.40 -5.18 37.03
CA GLY A 495 5.81 -5.74 35.83
C GLY A 495 4.31 -5.92 36.02
N LEU A 496 3.51 -5.30 35.17
CA LEU A 496 2.05 -5.32 35.24
C LEU A 496 1.48 -6.00 33.98
N SER A 497 0.57 -6.95 34.20
CA SER A 497 -0.15 -7.65 33.14
C SER A 497 -1.64 -7.60 33.40
N THR A 498 -2.45 -7.28 32.39
CA THR A 498 -3.90 -7.16 32.56
C THR A 498 -4.68 -8.05 31.58
N LEU A 499 -5.77 -8.64 32.05
CA LEU A 499 -6.73 -9.39 31.23
C LEU A 499 -8.13 -8.79 31.42
N LYS A 500 -8.75 -8.35 30.33
CA LYS A 500 -10.14 -7.87 30.34
C LYS A 500 -11.07 -9.00 29.89
N GLY A 501 -12.03 -9.32 30.73
CA GLY A 501 -13.07 -10.33 30.51
C GLY A 501 -14.47 -9.74 30.60
N LYS A 502 -15.49 -10.61 30.56
CA LYS A 502 -16.90 -10.21 30.77
C LYS A 502 -17.18 -9.82 32.23
N ASP A 503 -16.42 -10.41 33.15
CA ASP A 503 -16.51 -10.28 34.59
C ASP A 503 -15.76 -9.04 35.13
N GLY A 504 -14.78 -8.54 34.38
CA GLY A 504 -14.06 -7.32 34.73
C GLY A 504 -12.63 -7.31 34.20
N MET A 505 -11.75 -6.61 34.91
CA MET A 505 -10.33 -6.54 34.60
C MET A 505 -9.51 -7.21 35.71
N HIS A 506 -8.74 -8.22 35.33
CA HIS A 506 -7.77 -8.89 36.17
C HIS A 506 -6.40 -8.25 35.95
N VAL A 507 -5.70 -7.94 37.04
CA VAL A 507 -4.36 -7.36 37.03
C VAL A 507 -3.43 -8.28 37.80
N PHE A 508 -2.26 -8.58 37.22
CA PHE A 508 -1.22 -9.37 37.85
C PHE A 508 0.05 -8.53 37.93
N LEU A 509 0.61 -8.43 39.14
CA LEU A 509 1.79 -7.65 39.42
C LEU A 509 2.95 -8.53 39.87
N ARG A 510 4.10 -8.36 39.24
CA ARG A 510 5.32 -9.11 39.55
C ARG A 510 6.52 -8.18 39.59
N SER A 511 7.57 -8.58 40.29
CA SER A 511 8.85 -7.88 40.20
C SER A 511 9.49 -8.14 38.83
N ILE A 512 10.01 -7.10 38.17
CA ILE A 512 10.79 -7.24 36.94
C ILE A 512 12.11 -7.98 37.22
N ALA A 513 12.72 -7.74 38.38
CA ALA A 513 14.02 -8.31 38.72
C ALA A 513 13.94 -9.81 39.07
N SER A 514 12.92 -10.23 39.83
CA SER A 514 12.82 -11.62 40.33
C SER A 514 11.69 -12.44 39.72
N ALA A 515 10.82 -11.84 38.91
CA ALA A 515 9.56 -12.43 38.40
C ALA A 515 8.61 -12.94 39.50
N SER A 516 8.85 -12.62 40.78
CA SER A 516 8.02 -13.03 41.90
C SER A 516 6.74 -12.18 41.98
N PRO A 517 5.61 -12.76 42.42
CA PRO A 517 4.38 -11.98 42.63
C PRO A 517 4.58 -10.93 43.73
N LEU A 518 3.91 -9.78 43.59
CA LEU A 518 4.01 -8.67 44.53
C LEU A 518 2.67 -8.45 45.24
N ALA A 519 2.61 -8.77 46.52
CA ALA A 519 1.43 -8.63 47.37
C ALA A 519 1.32 -7.25 48.03
N ASN A 520 0.10 -6.86 48.41
CA ASN A 520 -0.21 -5.62 49.11
C ASN A 520 0.22 -4.34 48.36
N VAL A 521 0.32 -4.40 47.04
CA VAL A 521 0.56 -3.24 46.18
C VAL A 521 -0.78 -2.65 45.76
N THR A 522 -0.93 -1.33 45.92
CA THR A 522 -2.13 -0.62 45.51
C THR A 522 -2.13 -0.41 44.00
N VAL A 523 -3.17 -0.90 43.32
CA VAL A 523 -3.46 -0.70 41.91
C VAL A 523 -4.69 0.21 41.79
N ARG A 524 -4.61 1.27 40.98
CA ARG A 524 -5.69 2.24 40.77
C ARG A 524 -6.13 2.24 39.31
N LEU A 525 -7.40 1.95 39.05
CA LEU A 525 -7.98 2.11 37.71
C LEU A 525 -8.36 3.56 37.50
N LEU A 526 -7.82 4.19 36.46
CA LEU A 526 -8.13 5.57 36.08
C LEU A 526 -9.09 5.65 34.89
N ALA A 527 -9.89 6.71 34.87
CA ALA A 527 -10.68 7.15 33.73
C ALA A 527 -9.90 8.14 32.85
N ARG A 528 -10.35 8.37 31.61
CA ARG A 528 -9.73 9.30 30.64
C ARG A 528 -9.64 10.73 31.15
N ASN A 529 -10.56 11.16 32.01
CA ASN A 529 -10.55 12.47 32.67
C ASN A 529 -9.65 12.54 33.93
N ASN A 530 -8.84 11.51 34.22
CA ASN A 530 -7.97 11.39 35.39
C ASN A 530 -8.68 11.07 36.72
N GLU A 531 -9.97 10.72 36.71
CA GLU A 531 -10.66 10.25 37.91
C GLU A 531 -10.30 8.80 38.25
N ILE A 532 -10.28 8.48 39.54
CA ILE A 532 -10.03 7.12 40.02
C ILE A 532 -11.36 6.36 39.99
N LEU A 533 -11.49 5.40 39.09
CA LEU A 533 -12.65 4.51 39.00
C LEU A 533 -12.65 3.47 40.13
N GLY A 534 -11.47 3.04 40.57
CA GLY A 534 -11.33 2.13 41.70
C GLY A 534 -9.89 1.95 42.17
N SER A 535 -9.72 1.44 43.39
CA SER A 535 -8.42 1.13 43.97
C SER A 535 -8.47 -0.22 44.67
N VAL A 536 -7.58 -1.14 44.31
CA VAL A 536 -7.53 -2.51 44.83
C VAL A 536 -6.10 -2.86 45.20
N LYS A 537 -5.91 -3.59 46.30
CA LYS A 537 -4.59 -4.11 46.67
C LYS A 537 -4.39 -5.50 46.10
N THR A 538 -3.18 -5.79 45.65
CA THR A 538 -2.82 -7.13 45.19
C THR A 538 -2.82 -8.14 46.35
N ASP A 539 -3.27 -9.35 46.08
CA ASP A 539 -3.24 -10.47 47.02
C ASP A 539 -1.86 -11.16 47.07
N ALA A 540 -1.77 -12.28 47.79
CA ALA A 540 -0.52 -13.05 47.94
C ALA A 540 0.06 -13.57 46.60
N ASP A 541 -0.79 -13.75 45.59
CA ASP A 541 -0.41 -14.18 44.24
C ASP A 541 -0.08 -13.00 43.32
N GLY A 542 -0.11 -11.78 43.86
CA GLY A 542 0.10 -10.54 43.12
C GLY A 542 -1.08 -10.17 42.23
N ALA A 543 -2.27 -10.73 42.48
CA ALA A 543 -3.46 -10.50 41.68
C ALA A 543 -4.35 -9.40 42.28
N ALA A 544 -4.94 -8.57 41.44
CA ALA A 544 -5.96 -7.58 41.78
C ALA A 544 -7.10 -7.64 40.75
N PHE A 545 -8.33 -7.37 41.18
CA PHE A 545 -9.52 -7.49 40.33
C PHE A 545 -10.40 -6.25 40.41
N PHE A 546 -10.73 -5.69 39.25
CA PHE A 546 -11.72 -4.62 39.09
C PHE A 546 -12.99 -5.19 38.45
N SER A 547 -14.14 -5.00 39.09
CA SER A 547 -15.41 -5.54 38.60
C SER A 547 -15.84 -4.89 37.27
N ALA A 548 -16.62 -5.62 36.47
CA ALA A 548 -17.08 -5.15 35.16
C ALA A 548 -17.75 -3.77 35.19
N GLY A 549 -18.45 -3.39 36.27
CA GLY A 549 -19.09 -2.09 36.41
C GLY A 549 -18.11 -0.92 36.30
N LEU A 550 -16.90 -1.07 36.84
CA LEU A 550 -15.84 -0.05 36.79
C LEU A 550 -15.18 0.05 35.41
N THR A 551 -15.45 -0.90 34.51
CA THR A 551 -14.84 -0.94 33.16
C THR A 551 -15.78 -0.50 32.04
N LYS A 552 -16.98 -0.02 32.41
CA LYS A 552 -18.09 0.34 31.50
C LYS A 552 -18.39 1.85 31.47
N GLY A 553 -17.54 2.69 32.06
CA GLY A 553 -17.70 4.14 31.95
C GLY A 553 -17.67 4.58 30.48
N GLU A 554 -18.39 5.66 30.18
CA GLU A 554 -18.44 6.27 28.84
C GLU A 554 -17.80 7.66 28.87
N ASP A 555 -17.39 8.15 27.70
CA ASP A 555 -16.77 9.47 27.51
C ASP A 555 -15.59 9.74 28.47
N GLY A 556 -15.68 10.78 29.29
CA GLY A 556 -14.63 11.15 30.23
C GLY A 556 -14.40 10.11 31.34
N LEU A 557 -15.41 9.29 31.66
CA LEU A 557 -15.35 8.23 32.66
C LEU A 557 -14.96 6.87 32.08
N GLU A 558 -14.75 6.79 30.76
CA GLU A 558 -14.18 5.61 30.12
C GLU A 558 -12.83 5.28 30.75
N PRO A 559 -12.54 4.00 31.09
CA PRO A 559 -11.21 3.60 31.56
C PRO A 559 -10.13 4.00 30.57
N ALA A 560 -9.09 4.67 31.07
CA ALA A 560 -7.98 5.18 30.27
C ALA A 560 -6.89 4.16 30.01
#